data_AF-A0A0A7KV62-F1
#
_entry.id   AF-A0A0A7KV62-F1
#
_cell.length_a   1.000
_cell.length_b   1.000
_cell.length_c   1.000
_cell.angle_alpha   90.00
_cell.angle_beta   90.00
_cell.angle_gamma   90.00
#
_symmetry.space_group_name_H-M   'P 1'
#
loop_
_entity.id
_entity.type
_entity.pdbx_description
1 polymer ?
#
loop_
_entity_poly.entity_id
_entity_poly.type
_entity_poly.pdbx_seq_one_letter_code
_entity_poly.pdbx_strand_id
1 'polypeptide(L)'
;CYSLEKLNSISYHRAFAMVGLVWIYSFIWAILPFVGIGEYVLEGYHVSCTFQYLNQSIRNKIYVGCLYCGAFVFPVSVIAICYWKMYQKVKATRKTLISAVAGMTGIHRGGCSGKNQSKGVSMRGVGKYTTSKRKSIDDRWRGQKLELQIARVGAFLTILFVVSWTPYATVALIGQYINPDLVTPLSQTIPVVFAKCSAAWDPFVYAIKHTSFRSALHAQFGKKTRQRVRGSNKENDSKAKLDAAGERSSSKSKHLNRDEGELYPLKA
;
A
#
# COMPACT_ATOMS: atom_id res chain seq x y z
N CYS A 1 -21.14 -8.84 -2.19
CA CYS A 1 -19.95 -9.38 -2.86
C CYS A 1 -19.30 -8.21 -3.57
N TYR A 2 -18.19 -7.71 -3.05
CA TYR A 2 -17.40 -6.74 -3.80
C TYR A 2 -16.46 -7.58 -4.65
N SER A 3 -16.86 -7.81 -5.89
CA SER A 3 -16.01 -8.29 -6.98
C SER A 3 -15.54 -7.02 -7.68
N LEU A 4 -14.26 -6.93 -8.06
CA LEU A 4 -13.55 -5.80 -8.70
C LEU A 4 -14.37 -4.85 -9.61
N GLU A 5 -15.44 -5.33 -10.23
CA GLU A 5 -16.43 -4.53 -10.98
C GLU A 5 -17.07 -3.39 -10.15
N LYS A 6 -17.33 -3.60 -8.85
CA LYS A 6 -17.88 -2.55 -7.95
C LYS A 6 -16.81 -1.64 -7.34
N LEU A 7 -15.54 -2.09 -7.27
CA LEU A 7 -14.42 -1.24 -6.84
C LEU A 7 -14.02 -0.27 -7.95
N ASN A 8 -14.10 -0.68 -9.22
CA ASN A 8 -14.02 0.22 -10.37
C ASN A 8 -15.25 1.14 -10.49
N SER A 9 -16.32 0.87 -9.73
CA SER A 9 -17.51 1.72 -9.60
C SER A 9 -17.54 2.55 -8.32
N ILE A 10 -16.48 2.55 -7.50
CA ILE A 10 -16.31 3.60 -6.49
C ILE A 10 -15.96 4.85 -7.26
N SER A 11 -17.00 5.58 -7.65
CA SER A 11 -16.85 6.90 -8.24
C SER A 11 -15.95 7.73 -7.32
N TYR A 12 -15.03 8.48 -7.92
CA TYR A 12 -14.16 9.39 -7.19
C TYR A 12 -14.95 10.26 -6.20
N HIS A 13 -16.16 10.69 -6.56
CA HIS A 13 -17.06 11.43 -5.67
C HIS A 13 -17.39 10.68 -4.37
N ARG A 14 -17.65 9.37 -4.43
CA ARG A 14 -17.92 8.56 -3.23
C ARG A 14 -16.67 8.42 -2.36
N ALA A 15 -15.51 8.21 -2.98
CA ALA A 15 -14.24 8.13 -2.25
C ALA A 15 -13.91 9.46 -1.55
N PHE A 16 -14.03 10.59 -2.26
CA PHE A 16 -13.83 11.92 -1.68
C PHE A 16 -14.82 12.21 -0.55
N ALA A 17 -16.09 11.84 -0.71
CA ALA A 17 -17.08 11.99 0.36
C ALA A 17 -16.70 11.16 1.59
N MET A 18 -16.26 9.91 1.42
CA MET A 18 -15.81 9.06 2.54
C MET A 18 -14.58 9.65 3.23
N VAL A 19 -13.59 10.15 2.49
CA VAL A 19 -12.41 10.82 3.05
C VAL A 19 -12.82 12.07 3.82
N GLY A 20 -13.70 12.91 3.25
CA GLY A 20 -14.23 14.10 3.92
C GLY A 20 -14.93 13.77 5.24
N LEU A 21 -15.73 12.70 5.28
CA LEU A 21 -16.38 12.23 6.51
C LEU A 21 -15.35 11.77 7.56
N VAL A 22 -14.28 11.08 7.16
CA VAL A 22 -13.20 10.67 8.09
C VAL A 22 -12.46 11.88 8.66
N TRP A 23 -12.21 12.90 7.85
CA TRP A 23 -11.60 14.15 8.32
C TRP A 23 -12.49 14.86 9.33
N ILE A 24 -13.77 15.05 9.01
CA ILE A 24 -14.75 15.67 9.93
C ILE A 24 -14.82 14.89 11.23
N TYR A 25 -14.92 13.56 11.15
CA TYR A 25 -14.92 12.67 12.31
C TYR A 25 -13.67 12.85 13.19
N SER A 26 -12.49 12.93 12.57
CA SER A 26 -11.22 13.11 13.30
C SER A 26 -11.14 14.48 13.97
N PHE A 27 -11.60 15.54 13.27
CA PHE A 27 -11.64 16.90 13.80
C PHE A 27 -12.55 17.03 15.02
N ILE A 28 -13.71 16.35 15.02
CA ILE A 28 -14.64 16.37 16.16
C ILE A 28 -13.92 15.94 17.44
N TRP A 29 -13.14 14.86 17.42
CA TRP A 29 -12.43 14.40 18.62
C TRP A 29 -11.23 15.27 18.98
N ALA A 30 -10.52 15.80 17.98
CA ALA A 30 -9.33 16.61 18.19
C ALA A 30 -9.63 18.01 18.77
N ILE A 31 -10.81 18.57 18.45
CA ILE A 31 -11.19 19.94 18.85
C ILE A 31 -11.81 20.03 20.25
N LEU A 32 -12.25 18.89 20.83
CA LEU A 32 -12.92 18.86 22.13
C LEU A 32 -12.15 19.60 23.25
N PRO A 33 -10.81 19.47 23.38
CA PRO A 33 -10.06 20.23 24.38
C PRO A 33 -10.09 21.74 24.17
N PHE A 34 -10.15 22.20 22.90
CA PHE A 34 -10.21 23.63 22.57
C PHE A 34 -11.56 24.26 22.90
N VAL A 35 -12.65 23.48 22.88
CA VAL A 35 -13.98 23.91 23.35
C VAL A 35 -14.16 23.72 24.85
N GLY A 36 -13.10 23.36 25.57
CA GLY A 36 -13.10 23.20 27.03
C GLY A 36 -13.49 21.80 27.51
N ILE A 37 -13.64 20.80 26.66
CA ILE A 37 -13.92 19.41 27.07
C ILE A 37 -12.61 18.61 26.98
N GLY A 38 -11.89 18.56 28.11
CA GLY A 38 -10.52 18.05 28.16
C GLY A 38 -9.47 19.17 28.01
N GLU A 39 -8.21 18.81 28.17
CA GLU A 39 -7.06 19.71 28.09
C GLU A 39 -5.89 18.99 27.41
N TYR A 40 -5.08 19.72 26.62
CA TYR A 40 -3.79 19.22 26.15
C TYR A 40 -2.69 19.65 27.12
N VAL A 41 -1.86 18.70 27.53
CA VAL A 41 -0.77 18.90 28.49
C VAL A 41 0.48 18.15 28.04
N LEU A 42 1.61 18.47 28.66
CA LEU A 42 2.85 17.74 28.48
C LEU A 42 2.77 16.37 29.19
N GLU A 43 3.34 15.33 28.57
CA GLU A 43 3.36 13.96 29.13
C GLU A 43 4.78 13.46 29.41
N GLY A 44 4.90 12.53 30.38
CA GLY A 44 6.16 11.86 30.70
C GLY A 44 7.28 12.84 31.07
N TYR A 45 8.35 12.81 30.29
CA TYR A 45 9.50 13.70 30.44
C TYR A 45 9.31 15.09 29.79
N HIS A 46 8.08 15.48 29.49
CA HIS A 46 7.73 16.79 28.91
C HIS A 46 8.31 17.05 27.51
N VAL A 47 8.52 15.99 26.72
CA VAL A 47 9.03 16.07 25.33
C VAL A 47 7.92 16.01 24.28
N SER A 48 6.71 15.66 24.68
CA SER A 48 5.53 15.63 23.80
C SER A 48 4.29 16.10 24.53
N CYS A 49 3.34 16.64 23.77
CA CYS A 49 2.01 16.97 24.25
C CYS A 49 1.02 15.83 23.96
N THR A 50 0.08 15.65 24.86
CA THR A 50 -1.05 14.73 24.73
C THR A 50 -2.27 15.23 25.50
N PHE A 51 -3.36 14.49 25.45
CA PHE A 51 -4.54 14.79 26.25
C PHE A 51 -4.32 14.51 27.75
N GLN A 52 -4.89 15.34 28.61
CA GLN A 52 -4.76 15.20 30.05
C GLN A 52 -5.52 13.95 30.56
N TYR A 53 -4.78 12.92 30.98
CA TYR A 53 -5.33 11.69 31.56
C TYR A 53 -4.90 11.41 33.01
N LEU A 54 -4.14 12.32 33.65
CA LEU A 54 -3.76 12.23 35.06
C LEU A 54 -4.70 13.03 35.97
N ASN A 55 -5.24 14.15 35.47
CA ASN A 55 -6.17 14.96 36.23
C ASN A 55 -7.60 14.39 36.10
N GLN A 56 -8.14 13.92 37.23
CA GLN A 56 -9.43 13.26 37.32
C GLN A 56 -10.67 14.19 37.34
N SER A 57 -10.55 15.43 36.89
CA SER A 57 -11.67 16.36 36.64
C SER A 57 -12.73 15.73 35.73
N ILE A 58 -14.01 16.08 35.95
CA ILE A 58 -15.14 15.60 35.14
C ILE A 58 -14.97 15.91 33.65
N ARG A 59 -14.37 17.06 33.32
CA ARG A 59 -14.05 17.47 31.94
C ARG A 59 -13.12 16.47 31.26
N ASN A 60 -12.05 16.07 31.95
CA ASN A 60 -11.06 15.11 31.44
C ASN A 60 -11.61 13.69 31.42
N LYS A 61 -12.39 13.29 32.44
CA LYS A 61 -13.04 11.97 32.48
C LYS A 61 -13.97 11.77 31.28
N ILE A 62 -14.80 12.77 30.97
CA ILE A 62 -15.70 12.71 29.80
C ILE A 62 -14.85 12.65 28.52
N TYR A 63 -13.85 13.52 28.40
CA TYR A 63 -13.02 13.58 27.20
C TYR A 63 -12.28 12.26 26.91
N VAL A 64 -11.55 11.71 27.89
CA VAL A 64 -10.79 10.46 27.76
C VAL A 64 -11.72 9.29 27.44
N GLY A 65 -12.87 9.18 28.11
CA GLY A 65 -13.85 8.13 27.83
C GLY A 65 -14.43 8.21 26.42
N CYS A 66 -14.81 9.42 26.01
CA CYS A 66 -15.29 9.71 24.66
C CYS A 66 -14.22 9.38 23.61
N LEU A 67 -12.96 9.76 23.84
CA LEU A 67 -11.85 9.48 22.94
C LEU A 67 -11.57 7.97 22.86
N TYR A 68 -11.60 7.24 23.97
CA TYR A 68 -11.45 5.78 23.97
C TYR A 68 -12.58 5.09 23.19
N CYS A 69 -13.83 5.44 23.46
CA CYS A 69 -14.97 4.85 22.76
C CYS A 69 -15.01 5.23 21.27
N GLY A 70 -14.82 6.51 20.96
CA GLY A 70 -14.94 7.07 19.63
C GLY A 70 -13.70 6.88 18.75
N ALA A 71 -12.49 7.10 19.27
CA ALA A 71 -11.28 7.03 18.47
C ALA A 71 -10.58 5.65 18.52
N PHE A 72 -10.96 4.76 19.45
CA PHE A 72 -10.36 3.42 19.55
C PHE A 72 -11.39 2.30 19.36
N VAL A 73 -12.40 2.18 20.24
CA VAL A 73 -13.34 1.04 20.21
C VAL A 73 -14.22 1.04 18.96
N PHE A 74 -14.82 2.19 18.61
CA PHE A 74 -15.70 2.28 17.46
C PHE A 74 -14.99 1.93 16.12
N PRO A 75 -13.83 2.52 15.75
CA PRO A 75 -13.12 2.16 14.54
C PRO A 75 -12.70 0.69 14.51
N VAL A 76 -12.17 0.16 15.63
CA VAL A 76 -11.74 -1.24 15.71
C VAL A 76 -12.93 -2.18 15.51
N SER A 77 -14.09 -1.88 16.11
CA SER A 77 -15.30 -2.69 15.96
C SER A 77 -15.83 -2.69 14.51
N VAL A 78 -15.88 -1.53 13.87
CA VAL A 78 -16.28 -1.38 12.46
C VAL A 78 -15.35 -2.20 11.57
N ILE A 79 -14.04 -2.11 11.79
CA ILE A 79 -13.04 -2.86 11.03
C ILE A 79 -13.19 -4.37 11.26
N ALA A 80 -13.38 -4.80 12.51
CA ALA A 80 -13.58 -6.21 12.85
C ALA A 80 -14.83 -6.79 12.17
N ILE A 81 -15.95 -6.05 12.17
CA ILE A 81 -17.18 -6.44 11.49
C ILE A 81 -16.95 -6.53 9.97
N CYS A 82 -16.26 -5.55 9.37
CA CYS A 82 -15.91 -5.57 7.95
C CYS A 82 -15.08 -6.81 7.57
N TYR A 83 -14.05 -7.14 8.35
CA TYR A 83 -13.23 -8.33 8.10
C TYR A 83 -13.99 -9.63 8.32
N TRP A 84 -14.86 -9.69 9.32
CA TRP A 84 -15.74 -10.84 9.54
C TRP A 84 -16.65 -11.10 8.34
N LYS A 85 -17.32 -10.06 7.83
CA LYS A 85 -18.16 -10.15 6.63
C LYS A 85 -17.36 -10.54 5.40
N MET A 86 -16.13 -10.05 5.26
CA MET A 86 -15.22 -10.44 4.17
C MET A 86 -14.87 -11.93 4.26
N TYR A 87 -14.49 -12.42 5.43
CA TYR A 87 -14.17 -13.84 5.65
C TYR A 87 -15.34 -14.76 5.27
N GLN A 88 -16.56 -14.39 5.65
CA GLN A 88 -17.77 -15.13 5.27
C GLN A 88 -17.92 -15.21 3.74
N LYS A 89 -17.71 -14.09 3.03
CA LYS A 89 -17.81 -14.04 1.56
C LYS A 89 -16.71 -14.85 0.87
N VAL A 90 -15.50 -14.85 1.42
CA VAL A 90 -14.39 -15.66 0.90
C VAL A 90 -14.69 -17.15 1.06
N LYS A 91 -15.22 -17.56 2.23
CA LYS A 91 -15.62 -18.94 2.49
C LYS A 91 -16.73 -19.41 1.54
N ALA A 92 -17.75 -18.58 1.31
CA ALA A 92 -18.82 -18.88 0.37
C ALA A 92 -18.29 -19.03 -1.07
N THR A 93 -17.47 -18.08 -1.51
CA THR A 93 -16.93 -18.08 -2.87
C THR A 93 -15.99 -19.25 -3.13
N ARG A 94 -15.15 -19.63 -2.15
CA ARG A 94 -14.27 -20.80 -2.25
C ARG A 94 -15.05 -22.08 -2.50
N LYS A 95 -16.20 -22.27 -1.82
CA LYS A 95 -17.09 -23.43 -2.05
C LYS A 95 -17.62 -23.45 -3.48
N THR A 96 -18.17 -22.33 -3.96
CA THR A 96 -18.70 -22.21 -5.33
C THR A 96 -17.63 -22.51 -6.38
N LEU A 97 -16.39 -22.04 -6.16
CA LEU A 97 -15.30 -22.27 -7.09
C LEU A 97 -14.81 -23.72 -7.10
N ILE A 98 -14.75 -24.39 -5.95
CA ILE A 98 -14.40 -25.82 -5.88
C ILE A 98 -15.44 -26.65 -6.64
N SER A 99 -16.74 -26.39 -6.46
CA SER A 99 -17.81 -27.07 -7.20
C SER A 99 -17.73 -26.80 -8.71
N ALA A 100 -17.44 -25.56 -9.11
CA ALA A 100 -17.26 -25.21 -10.52
C ALA A 100 -16.05 -25.91 -11.17
N VAL A 101 -14.94 -26.05 -10.44
CA VAL A 101 -13.75 -26.78 -10.90
C VAL A 101 -13.99 -28.29 -10.95
N ALA A 102 -14.65 -28.87 -9.94
CA ALA A 102 -15.02 -30.29 -9.94
C ALA A 102 -15.93 -30.66 -11.13
N GLY A 103 -16.85 -29.77 -11.51
CA GLY A 103 -17.66 -29.92 -12.72
C GLY A 103 -16.87 -29.81 -14.04
N MET A 104 -15.68 -29.20 -14.03
CA MET A 104 -14.79 -29.16 -15.20
C MET A 104 -13.86 -30.36 -15.31
N THR A 105 -13.47 -30.98 -14.18
CA THR A 105 -12.55 -32.13 -14.18
C THR A 105 -13.23 -33.47 -14.45
N GLY A 106 -14.56 -33.50 -14.56
CA GLY A 106 -15.29 -34.66 -15.09
C GLY A 106 -15.07 -35.97 -14.31
N ILE A 107 -14.68 -35.91 -13.02
CA ILE A 107 -14.60 -37.11 -12.18
C ILE A 107 -16.02 -37.44 -11.70
N HIS A 108 -16.83 -38.00 -12.60
CA HIS A 108 -17.96 -38.83 -12.23
C HIS A 108 -17.37 -40.13 -11.65
N ARG A 109 -17.36 -40.26 -10.32
CA ARG A 109 -17.09 -41.55 -9.68
C ARG A 109 -18.39 -42.36 -9.75
N GLY A 110 -18.50 -43.22 -10.76
CA GLY A 110 -19.31 -44.45 -10.79
C GLY A 110 -20.83 -44.34 -10.64
N GLY A 111 -21.54 -44.73 -11.71
CA GLY A 111 -22.97 -45.06 -11.68
C GLY A 111 -23.50 -45.24 -13.10
N CYS A 112 -23.42 -46.45 -13.63
CA CYS A 112 -23.82 -46.80 -15.00
C CYS A 112 -25.33 -46.62 -15.26
N SER A 113 -25.63 -46.29 -16.53
CA SER A 113 -26.61 -46.97 -17.40
C SER A 113 -27.57 -46.00 -18.09
N GLY A 114 -27.51 -45.96 -19.42
CA GLY A 114 -28.44 -45.19 -20.24
C GLY A 114 -27.93 -45.04 -21.67
N LYS A 115 -28.17 -46.07 -22.49
CA LYS A 115 -28.01 -46.03 -23.95
C LYS A 115 -28.87 -44.88 -24.53
N ASN A 116 -28.29 -43.98 -25.32
CA ASN A 116 -28.65 -43.77 -26.73
C ASN A 116 -28.13 -42.45 -27.32
N GLN A 117 -27.62 -42.61 -28.54
CA GLN A 117 -27.64 -41.69 -29.68
C GLN A 117 -26.67 -40.51 -29.69
N SER A 118 -25.52 -40.79 -30.33
CA SER A 118 -24.63 -39.83 -30.96
C SER A 118 -25.39 -38.88 -31.91
N LYS A 119 -25.56 -37.62 -31.49
CA LYS A 119 -25.50 -36.50 -32.42
C LYS A 119 -24.12 -35.89 -32.27
N GLY A 120 -23.33 -35.91 -33.34
CA GLY A 120 -22.00 -35.33 -33.39
C GLY A 120 -22.07 -33.82 -33.13
N VAL A 121 -21.93 -33.43 -31.87
CA VAL A 121 -21.66 -32.05 -31.50
C VAL A 121 -20.25 -31.74 -32.01
N SER A 122 -20.12 -30.73 -32.87
CA SER A 122 -18.83 -30.24 -33.34
C SER A 122 -17.90 -29.98 -32.15
N MET A 123 -16.89 -30.85 -31.99
CA MET A 123 -15.87 -30.77 -30.93
C MET A 123 -15.09 -29.44 -30.97
N ARG A 124 -15.10 -28.74 -32.11
CA ARG A 124 -14.52 -27.39 -32.27
C ARG A 124 -15.23 -26.33 -31.40
N GLY A 125 -16.51 -26.51 -31.08
CA GLY A 125 -17.28 -25.62 -30.19
C GLY A 125 -17.10 -25.93 -28.71
N VAL A 126 -17.02 -27.21 -28.34
CA VAL A 126 -16.86 -27.67 -26.95
C VAL A 126 -15.48 -27.32 -26.39
N GLY A 127 -14.41 -27.43 -27.20
CA GLY A 127 -13.06 -26.98 -26.81
C GLY A 127 -13.00 -25.48 -26.55
N LYS A 128 -13.69 -24.65 -27.35
CA LYS A 128 -13.76 -23.19 -27.14
C LYS A 128 -14.64 -22.81 -25.95
N TYR A 129 -15.76 -23.50 -25.74
CA TYR A 129 -16.68 -23.25 -24.63
C TYR A 129 -16.04 -23.58 -23.27
N THR A 130 -15.34 -24.72 -23.18
CA THR A 130 -14.57 -25.11 -21.98
C THR A 130 -13.39 -24.19 -21.71
N THR A 131 -12.69 -23.72 -22.76
CA THR A 131 -11.58 -22.77 -22.65
C THR A 131 -12.04 -21.38 -22.18
N SER A 132 -13.15 -20.87 -22.72
CA SER A 132 -13.75 -19.59 -22.29
C SER A 132 -14.19 -19.64 -20.82
N LYS A 133 -14.81 -20.75 -20.40
CA LYS A 133 -15.25 -20.96 -19.01
C LYS A 133 -14.08 -21.12 -18.04
N ARG A 134 -12.98 -21.77 -18.44
CA ARG A 134 -11.75 -21.84 -17.65
C ARG A 134 -11.13 -20.44 -17.48
N LYS A 135 -11.05 -19.66 -18.56
CA LYS A 135 -10.52 -18.28 -18.53
C LYS A 135 -11.31 -17.39 -17.57
N SER A 136 -12.64 -17.44 -17.58
CA SER A 136 -13.48 -16.64 -16.67
C SER A 136 -13.33 -17.03 -15.19
N ILE A 137 -13.15 -18.32 -14.90
CA ILE A 137 -12.86 -18.80 -13.54
C ILE A 137 -11.49 -18.31 -13.09
N ASP A 138 -10.46 -18.42 -13.94
CA ASP A 138 -9.10 -17.94 -13.63
C ASP A 138 -9.04 -16.41 -13.43
N ASP A 139 -9.75 -15.63 -14.23
CA ASP A 139 -9.86 -14.17 -14.07
C ASP A 139 -10.53 -13.81 -12.75
N ARG A 140 -11.63 -14.50 -12.40
CA ARG A 140 -12.30 -14.33 -11.10
C ARG A 140 -11.38 -14.69 -9.93
N TRP A 141 -10.63 -15.78 -10.02
CA TRP A 141 -9.65 -16.18 -9.00
C TRP A 141 -8.52 -15.15 -8.85
N ARG A 142 -7.97 -14.65 -9.96
CA ARG A 142 -6.92 -13.62 -9.95
C ARG A 142 -7.42 -12.34 -9.28
N GLY A 143 -8.63 -11.90 -9.63
CA GLY A 143 -9.25 -10.72 -9.03
C GLY A 143 -9.41 -10.83 -7.51
N GLN A 144 -9.93 -11.97 -7.05
CA GLN A 144 -10.09 -12.24 -5.61
C GLN A 144 -8.76 -12.32 -4.86
N LYS A 145 -7.70 -12.85 -5.47
CA LYS A 145 -6.37 -12.87 -4.86
C LYS A 145 -5.84 -11.46 -4.62
N LEU A 146 -6.05 -10.52 -5.55
CA LEU A 146 -5.68 -9.13 -5.40
C LEU A 146 -6.47 -8.45 -4.26
N GLU A 147 -7.79 -8.64 -4.24
CA GLU A 147 -8.65 -8.10 -3.17
C GLU A 147 -8.24 -8.63 -1.79
N LEU A 148 -7.97 -9.94 -1.68
CA LEU A 148 -7.50 -10.58 -0.46
C LEU A 148 -6.10 -10.10 -0.05
N GLN A 149 -5.23 -9.81 -1.00
CA GLN A 149 -3.91 -9.26 -0.71
C GLN A 149 -4.04 -7.85 -0.11
N ILE A 150 -4.86 -6.97 -0.70
CA ILE A 150 -5.13 -5.62 -0.18
C ILE A 150 -5.75 -5.72 1.22
N ALA A 151 -6.76 -6.57 1.40
CA ALA A 151 -7.41 -6.74 2.69
C ALA A 151 -6.49 -7.36 3.74
N ARG A 152 -5.58 -8.27 3.36
CA ARG A 152 -4.57 -8.83 4.27
C ARG A 152 -3.58 -7.77 4.73
N VAL A 153 -3.15 -6.89 3.82
CA VAL A 153 -2.29 -5.76 4.18
C VAL A 153 -3.03 -4.83 5.14
N GLY A 154 -4.28 -4.47 4.83
CA GLY A 154 -5.12 -3.68 5.73
C GLY A 154 -5.29 -4.33 7.11
N ALA A 155 -5.52 -5.64 7.18
CA ALA A 155 -5.72 -6.35 8.43
C ALA A 155 -4.45 -6.34 9.29
N PHE A 156 -3.29 -6.51 8.65
CA PHE A 156 -2.00 -6.40 9.33
C PHE A 156 -1.80 -5.01 9.91
N LEU A 157 -2.11 -3.94 9.16
CA LEU A 157 -2.02 -2.57 9.64
C LEU A 157 -2.97 -2.30 10.81
N THR A 158 -4.20 -2.84 10.76
CA THR A 158 -5.14 -2.73 11.89
C THR A 158 -4.63 -3.45 13.13
N ILE A 159 -4.09 -4.66 12.99
CA ILE A 159 -3.53 -5.41 14.13
C ILE A 159 -2.36 -4.63 14.74
N LEU A 160 -1.47 -4.10 13.89
CA LEU A 160 -0.35 -3.29 14.35
C LEU A 160 -0.84 -2.05 15.09
N PHE A 161 -1.82 -1.33 14.56
CA PHE A 161 -2.44 -0.19 15.23
C PHE A 161 -3.00 -0.57 16.61
N VAL A 162 -3.79 -1.64 16.71
CA VAL A 162 -4.35 -2.09 18.00
C VAL A 162 -3.24 -2.44 18.98
N VAL A 163 -2.25 -3.22 18.57
CA VAL A 163 -1.13 -3.64 19.44
C VAL A 163 -0.30 -2.44 19.90
N SER A 164 -0.05 -1.46 19.03
CA SER A 164 0.71 -0.27 19.36
C SER A 164 -0.04 0.70 20.27
N TRP A 165 -1.35 0.88 20.06
CA TRP A 165 -2.15 1.87 20.79
C TRP A 165 -2.78 1.33 22.07
N THR A 166 -2.99 0.01 22.20
CA THR A 166 -3.61 -0.58 23.40
C THR A 166 -2.83 -0.26 24.68
N PRO A 167 -1.50 -0.43 24.76
CA PRO A 167 -0.76 -0.12 25.99
C PRO A 167 -0.92 1.34 26.42
N TYR A 168 -0.91 2.27 25.46
CA TYR A 168 -1.10 3.69 25.74
C TYR A 168 -2.53 4.00 26.21
N ALA A 169 -3.54 3.44 25.53
CA ALA A 169 -4.93 3.58 25.93
C ALA A 169 -5.18 3.00 27.34
N THR A 170 -4.57 1.87 27.67
CA THR A 170 -4.65 1.27 29.01
C THR A 170 -4.08 2.19 30.08
N VAL A 171 -2.88 2.76 29.86
CA VAL A 171 -2.27 3.72 30.80
C VAL A 171 -3.13 4.96 30.99
N ALA A 172 -3.69 5.51 29.91
CA ALA A 172 -4.60 6.64 29.97
C ALA A 172 -5.88 6.32 30.78
N LEU A 173 -6.46 5.13 30.60
CA LEU A 173 -7.63 4.69 31.38
C LEU A 173 -7.30 4.46 32.85
N ILE A 174 -6.13 3.89 33.16
CA ILE A 174 -5.66 3.70 34.54
C ILE A 174 -5.52 5.05 35.24
N GLY A 175 -4.84 6.02 34.61
CA GLY A 175 -4.67 7.36 35.17
C GLY A 175 -6.01 8.05 35.42
N GLN A 176 -6.92 7.95 34.45
CA GLN A 176 -8.17 8.71 34.48
C GLN A 176 -9.24 8.11 35.42
N TYR A 177 -9.33 6.78 35.50
CA TYR A 177 -10.44 6.09 36.18
C TYR A 177 -10.04 5.23 37.38
N ILE A 178 -8.76 4.84 37.50
CA ILE A 178 -8.30 3.96 38.57
C ILE A 178 -7.50 4.78 39.58
N ASN A 179 -6.24 5.06 39.28
CA ASN A 179 -5.35 5.81 40.17
C ASN A 179 -4.22 6.46 39.35
N PRO A 180 -4.11 7.79 39.33
CA PRO A 180 -3.06 8.50 38.60
C PRO A 180 -1.66 8.27 39.19
N ASP A 181 -1.53 7.95 40.48
CA ASP A 181 -0.23 7.73 41.14
C ASP A 181 0.47 6.45 40.65
N LEU A 182 -0.28 5.52 40.05
CA LEU A 182 0.29 4.33 39.40
C LEU A 182 0.96 4.66 38.06
N VAL A 183 0.69 5.82 37.49
CA VAL A 183 1.17 6.23 36.17
C VAL A 183 2.50 6.96 36.31
N THR A 184 3.59 6.20 36.22
CA THR A 184 4.96 6.73 36.22
C THR A 184 5.35 7.33 34.87
N PRO A 185 6.33 8.24 34.79
CA PRO A 185 6.81 8.80 33.51
C PRO A 185 7.23 7.74 32.49
N LEU A 186 7.87 6.64 32.94
CA LEU A 186 8.25 5.52 32.06
C LEU A 186 7.03 4.82 31.46
N SER A 187 5.98 4.61 32.28
CA SER A 187 4.73 3.99 31.84
C SER A 187 3.94 4.87 30.87
N GLN A 188 4.20 6.18 30.81
CA GLN A 188 3.64 7.08 29.80
C GLN A 188 4.49 7.06 28.51
N THR A 189 5.81 7.26 28.65
CA THR A 189 6.72 7.47 27.53
C THR A 189 6.93 6.21 26.68
N ILE A 190 7.10 5.04 27.29
CA ILE A 190 7.35 3.82 26.50
C ILE A 190 6.14 3.49 25.60
N PRO A 191 4.90 3.36 26.13
CA PRO A 191 3.73 3.09 25.31
C PRO A 191 3.45 4.16 24.25
N VAL A 192 3.65 5.45 24.56
CA VAL A 192 3.37 6.50 23.59
C VAL A 192 4.36 6.49 22.42
N VAL A 193 5.61 6.12 22.65
CA VAL A 193 6.59 5.93 21.57
C VAL A 193 6.15 4.79 20.66
N PHE A 194 5.75 3.64 21.22
CA PHE A 194 5.22 2.53 20.43
C PHE A 194 3.98 2.91 19.62
N ALA A 195 3.06 3.69 20.21
CA ALA A 195 1.89 4.23 19.53
C ALA A 195 2.27 5.17 18.38
N LYS A 196 3.17 6.14 18.62
CA LYS A 196 3.60 7.11 17.60
C LYS A 196 4.42 6.44 16.48
N CYS A 197 5.19 5.41 16.78
CA CYS A 197 5.92 4.64 15.77
C CYS A 197 4.98 3.89 14.81
N SER A 198 3.72 3.59 15.18
CA SER A 198 2.80 2.83 14.33
C SER A 198 2.63 3.47 12.95
N ALA A 199 2.51 4.81 12.89
CA ALA A 199 2.37 5.56 11.65
C ALA A 199 3.62 5.51 10.75
N ALA A 200 4.81 5.29 11.34
CA ALA A 200 6.06 5.17 10.59
C ALA A 200 6.18 3.82 9.88
N TRP A 201 5.49 2.77 10.36
CA TRP A 201 5.56 1.43 9.76
C TRP A 201 4.69 1.28 8.52
N ASP A 202 3.64 2.10 8.36
CA ASP A 202 2.68 1.99 7.26
C ASP A 202 3.36 1.94 5.87
N PRO A 203 4.26 2.88 5.50
CA PRO A 203 4.91 2.86 4.19
C PRO A 203 5.77 1.61 3.95
N PHE A 204 6.43 1.08 4.99
CA PHE A 204 7.25 -0.13 4.88
C PHE A 204 6.40 -1.36 4.64
N VAL A 205 5.27 -1.48 5.34
CA VAL A 205 4.32 -2.58 5.13
C VAL A 205 3.78 -2.57 3.70
N TYR A 206 3.38 -1.39 3.20
CA TYR A 206 2.93 -1.24 1.81
C TYR A 206 4.04 -1.58 0.81
N ALA A 207 5.28 -1.13 1.06
CA ALA A 207 6.44 -1.40 0.20
C ALA A 207 6.81 -2.89 0.13
N ILE A 208 6.72 -3.62 1.24
CA ILE A 208 7.09 -5.05 1.28
C ILE A 208 5.98 -5.92 0.68
N LYS A 209 4.70 -5.60 0.94
CA LYS A 209 3.58 -6.52 0.67
C LYS A 209 2.74 -6.19 -0.56
N HIS A 210 2.77 -4.97 -1.10
CA HIS A 210 1.93 -4.58 -2.23
C HIS A 210 2.69 -4.65 -3.57
N THR A 211 2.50 -5.74 -4.30
CA THR A 211 3.16 -6.01 -5.60
C THR A 211 2.87 -4.94 -6.65
N SER A 212 1.65 -4.40 -6.70
CA SER A 212 1.28 -3.31 -7.62
C SER A 212 1.99 -1.99 -7.26
N PHE A 213 2.17 -1.71 -5.96
CA PHE A 213 2.93 -0.54 -5.50
C PHE A 213 4.41 -0.71 -5.83
N ARG A 214 4.99 -1.90 -5.65
CA ARG A 214 6.36 -2.20 -6.06
C ARG A 214 6.57 -2.01 -7.56
N SER A 215 5.65 -2.50 -8.40
CA SER A 215 5.74 -2.29 -9.85
C SER A 215 5.65 -0.82 -10.25
N ALA A 216 4.78 -0.04 -9.61
CA ALA A 216 4.68 1.41 -9.83
C ALA A 216 5.92 2.16 -9.32
N LEU A 217 6.46 1.78 -8.16
CA LEU A 217 7.67 2.33 -7.56
C LEU A 217 8.88 2.04 -8.46
N HIS A 218 9.05 0.81 -8.94
CA HIS A 218 10.09 0.46 -9.90
C HIS A 218 9.92 1.19 -11.24
N ALA A 219 8.70 1.44 -11.71
CA ALA A 219 8.47 2.22 -12.92
C ALA A 219 8.86 3.70 -12.73
N GLN A 220 8.61 4.29 -11.57
CA GLN A 220 8.96 5.68 -11.25
C GLN A 220 10.48 5.85 -11.05
N PHE A 221 11.09 5.04 -10.19
CA PHE A 221 12.52 5.11 -9.89
C PHE A 221 13.39 4.56 -11.04
N GLY A 222 12.92 3.54 -11.76
CA GLY A 222 13.58 3.01 -12.95
C GLY A 222 13.61 4.01 -14.12
N LYS A 223 12.58 4.85 -14.26
CA LYS A 223 12.58 5.96 -15.24
C LYS A 223 13.60 7.03 -14.88
N LYS A 224 13.74 7.40 -13.59
CA LYS A 224 14.77 8.34 -13.12
C LYS A 224 16.18 7.82 -13.37
N THR A 225 16.45 6.53 -13.09
CA THR A 225 17.74 5.90 -13.39
C THR A 225 18.01 5.87 -14.90
N ARG A 226 17.01 5.53 -15.73
CA ARG A 226 17.16 5.48 -17.19
C ARG A 226 17.35 6.86 -17.81
N GLN A 227 16.71 7.91 -17.27
CA GLN A 227 16.95 9.29 -17.68
C GLN A 227 18.33 9.79 -17.27
N ARG A 228 18.80 9.46 -16.06
CA ARG A 228 20.14 9.81 -15.59
C ARG A 228 21.25 9.13 -16.40
N VAL A 229 21.10 7.85 -16.73
CA VAL A 229 22.03 7.12 -17.61
C VAL A 229 22.01 7.68 -19.04
N ARG A 230 20.82 8.02 -19.58
CA ARG A 230 20.71 8.61 -20.92
C ARG A 230 21.29 10.03 -21.00
N GLY A 231 21.22 10.80 -19.90
CA GLY A 231 21.91 12.09 -19.78
C GLY A 231 23.43 11.93 -19.77
N SER A 232 23.94 11.03 -18.92
CA SER A 232 25.38 10.75 -18.81
C SER A 232 25.99 10.19 -20.10
N ASN A 233 25.29 9.29 -20.82
CA ASN A 233 25.78 8.79 -22.11
C ASN A 233 25.82 9.88 -23.18
N LYS A 234 24.86 10.81 -23.21
CA LYS A 234 24.90 11.94 -24.15
C LYS A 234 26.05 12.89 -23.86
N GLU A 235 26.34 13.14 -22.58
CA GLU A 235 27.47 13.98 -22.16
C GLU A 235 28.82 13.33 -22.55
N ASN A 236 28.96 12.02 -22.35
CA ASN A 236 30.14 11.26 -22.76
C ASN A 236 30.31 11.23 -24.30
N ASP A 237 29.23 11.05 -25.06
CA ASP A 237 29.26 11.08 -26.53
C ASP A 237 29.65 12.47 -27.07
N SER A 238 29.16 13.55 -26.43
CA SER A 238 29.53 14.91 -26.78
C SER A 238 31.01 15.19 -26.50
N LYS A 239 31.53 14.68 -25.37
CA LYS A 239 32.94 14.84 -25.00
C LYS A 239 33.87 14.07 -25.94
N ALA A 240 33.54 12.81 -26.26
CA ALA A 240 34.29 12.01 -27.22
C ALA A 240 34.35 12.62 -28.63
N LYS A 241 33.28 13.31 -29.07
CA LYS A 241 33.26 14.03 -30.35
C LYS A 241 34.14 15.27 -30.35
N LEU A 242 34.23 15.99 -29.23
CA LEU A 242 35.11 17.14 -29.07
C LEU A 242 36.58 16.72 -29.07
N ASP A 243 36.91 15.64 -28.36
CA ASP A 243 38.27 15.09 -28.29
C ASP A 243 38.74 14.61 -29.67
N ALA A 244 37.88 13.88 -30.41
CA ALA A 244 38.18 13.44 -31.78
C ALA A 244 38.33 14.59 -32.79
N ALA A 245 37.62 15.70 -32.59
CA ALA A 245 37.76 16.90 -33.42
C ALA A 245 39.07 17.65 -33.13
N GLY A 246 39.51 17.67 -31.87
CA GLY A 246 40.79 18.24 -31.43
C GLY A 246 41.99 17.49 -32.02
N GLU A 247 41.96 16.15 -32.01
CA GLU A 247 43.02 15.32 -32.61
C GLU A 247 43.14 15.53 -34.13
N ARG A 248 42.00 15.67 -34.83
CA ARG A 248 41.97 15.89 -36.28
C ARG A 248 42.52 17.26 -36.69
N SER A 249 42.36 18.27 -35.84
CA SER A 249 42.97 19.60 -36.02
C SER A 249 44.48 19.56 -35.78
N SER A 250 44.94 18.84 -34.75
CA SER A 250 46.36 18.66 -34.43
C SER A 250 47.14 17.90 -35.52
N SER A 251 46.55 16.85 -36.11
CA SER A 251 47.17 16.12 -37.23
C SER A 251 47.27 16.94 -38.51
N LYS A 252 46.32 17.86 -38.77
CA LYS A 252 46.37 18.73 -39.96
C LYS A 252 47.46 19.80 -39.85
N SER A 253 47.71 20.31 -38.65
CA SER A 253 48.80 21.27 -38.39
C SER A 253 50.19 20.63 -38.49
N LYS A 254 50.35 19.37 -38.07
CA LYS A 254 51.61 18.62 -38.25
C LYS A 254 51.91 18.27 -39.71
N HIS A 255 50.89 18.10 -40.55
CA HIS A 255 51.09 17.83 -41.98
C HIS A 255 51.44 19.10 -42.76
N LEU A 256 50.82 20.25 -42.44
CA LEU A 256 51.18 21.52 -43.10
C LEU A 256 52.61 21.99 -42.81
N ASN A 257 53.16 21.72 -41.61
CA ASN A 257 54.54 22.08 -41.29
C ASN A 257 55.59 21.16 -41.94
N ARG A 258 55.17 20.06 -42.60
CA ARG A 258 56.09 19.12 -43.25
C ARG A 258 56.26 19.38 -44.75
N ASP A 259 55.36 20.17 -45.36
CA ASP A 259 55.38 20.47 -46.80
C ASP A 259 56.09 21.81 -47.14
N GLU A 260 56.49 22.62 -46.14
CA GLU A 260 57.35 23.83 -46.31
C GLU A 260 58.86 23.50 -46.32
N GLY A 261 59.23 22.30 -46.80
CA GLY A 261 60.58 21.73 -46.61
C GLY A 261 61.33 21.27 -47.85
N GLU A 262 60.79 21.38 -49.07
CA GLU A 262 61.52 21.04 -50.31
C GLU A 262 61.12 21.94 -51.48
N LEU A 263 61.79 23.10 -51.60
CA LEU A 263 61.89 23.86 -52.84
C LEU A 263 63.28 23.67 -53.45
N TYR A 264 63.29 23.15 -54.68
CA TYR A 264 64.42 22.73 -55.50
C TYR A 264 65.48 23.82 -55.78
N PRO A 265 66.74 23.43 -56.06
CA PRO A 265 67.79 24.34 -56.53
C PRO A 265 67.86 24.37 -58.06
N LEU A 266 67.70 25.52 -58.71
CA LEU A 266 68.05 25.81 -60.11
C LEU A 266 68.11 27.34 -60.26
N LYS A 267 69.02 28.00 -60.94
CA LYS A 267 70.29 27.73 -61.65
C LYS A 267 70.85 29.15 -61.92
N ALA A 268 72.17 29.27 -62.03
CA ALA A 268 72.82 30.46 -62.60
C ALA A 268 72.47 30.61 -64.09
#